data_AF-A0A932CFQ0-F1
#
_entry.id   AF-A0A932CFQ0-F1
#
_cell.length_a   1.000
_cell.length_b   1.000
_cell.length_c   1.000
_cell.angle_alpha   90.00
_cell.angle_beta   90.00
_cell.angle_gamma   90.00
#
_symmetry.space_group_name_H-M   'P 1'
#
loop_
_entity.id
_entity.type
_entity.pdbx_description
1 polymer ?
#
loop_
_entity_poly.entity_id
_entity_poly.type
_entity_poly.pdbx_seq_one_letter_code
_entity_poly.pdbx_strand_id
1 'polypeptide(L)'
;MFGKKKTAETVEKLPGPGAIPNFIQRSLVTDYKMDAELAALLKSVVFRSGNNGTGIRIFDESEALAKKVAVKDFTTLEAHPDLVIYEGSYDEGSKKLKLEEKKKVSADTPIYTEHEIRQKIEAMTEPGSTVFFYMAAGPTHGGPLGMGAAVIELNAAYPGKHQKKYIAYMADVVDMLPVGKGQKLFDTDKAKDVASWVKNAHHKRMYSA
;
A
#
# COMPACT_ATOMS: atom_id res chain seq x y z
N MET A 1 -32.83 -7.34 -50.65
CA MET A 1 -32.89 -6.32 -49.58
C MET A 1 -31.69 -6.53 -48.68
N PHE A 2 -30.73 -5.60 -48.72
CA PHE A 2 -29.50 -5.66 -47.92
C PHE A 2 -29.81 -5.26 -46.47
N GLY A 3 -29.66 -6.20 -45.54
CA GLY A 3 -29.75 -5.95 -44.11
C GLY A 3 -28.57 -5.10 -43.63
N LYS A 4 -28.86 -3.89 -43.16
CA LYS A 4 -27.88 -3.02 -42.49
C LYS A 4 -27.37 -3.72 -41.22
N LYS A 5 -26.11 -4.14 -41.20
CA LYS A 5 -25.41 -4.47 -39.95
C LYS A 5 -25.21 -3.17 -39.18
N LYS A 6 -25.76 -3.08 -37.97
CA LYS A 6 -25.40 -2.06 -36.98
C LYS A 6 -23.93 -2.25 -36.64
N THR A 7 -23.12 -1.23 -36.91
CA THR A 7 -21.78 -1.08 -36.33
C THR A 7 -21.97 -0.92 -34.82
N ALA A 8 -21.60 -1.95 -34.07
CA ALA A 8 -21.37 -1.79 -32.64
C ALA A 8 -20.12 -0.91 -32.49
N GLU A 9 -20.27 0.26 -31.87
CA GLU A 9 -19.12 1.02 -31.39
C GLU A 9 -18.37 0.13 -30.40
N THR A 10 -17.24 -0.43 -30.84
CA THR A 10 -16.29 -1.06 -29.96
C THR A 10 -15.72 0.02 -29.06
N VAL A 11 -16.27 0.15 -27.86
CA VAL A 11 -15.67 0.94 -26.78
C VAL A 11 -14.28 0.34 -26.54
N GLU A 12 -13.24 1.04 -26.99
CA GLU A 12 -11.86 0.60 -26.86
C GLU A 12 -11.54 0.47 -25.36
N LYS A 13 -11.35 -0.77 -24.90
CA LYS A 13 -11.12 -1.04 -23.48
C LYS A 13 -9.74 -0.53 -23.09
N LEU A 14 -9.70 0.39 -22.13
CA LEU A 14 -8.46 0.90 -21.58
C LEU A 14 -7.64 -0.22 -20.93
N PRO A 15 -6.29 -0.18 -21.06
CA PRO A 15 -5.45 -1.18 -20.43
C PRO A 15 -5.52 -1.04 -18.90
N GLY A 16 -5.48 -2.19 -18.23
CA GLY A 16 -5.47 -2.25 -16.78
C GLY A 16 -4.11 -1.95 -16.16
N PRO A 17 -4.04 -1.98 -14.81
CA PRO A 17 -2.80 -1.71 -14.11
C PRO A 17 -1.72 -2.74 -14.46
N GLY A 18 -0.51 -2.24 -14.70
CA GLY A 18 0.67 -3.04 -15.01
C GLY A 18 1.90 -2.55 -14.29
N ALA A 19 3.02 -3.24 -14.50
CA ALA A 19 4.32 -2.75 -14.07
C ALA A 19 4.63 -1.40 -14.74
N ILE A 20 5.31 -0.52 -14.00
CA ILE A 20 5.75 0.76 -14.56
C ILE A 20 6.75 0.49 -15.69
N PRO A 21 6.59 1.09 -16.89
CA PRO A 21 7.57 0.98 -17.96
C PRO A 21 9.00 1.33 -17.53
N ASN A 22 9.99 0.54 -17.96
CA ASN A 22 11.38 0.67 -17.50
C ASN A 22 11.99 2.07 -17.61
N PHE A 23 11.67 2.82 -18.68
CA PHE A 23 12.18 4.18 -18.84
C PHE A 23 11.59 5.16 -17.81
N ILE A 24 10.32 4.95 -17.42
CA ILE A 24 9.66 5.73 -16.37
C ILE A 24 10.25 5.35 -15.01
N GLN A 25 10.44 4.05 -14.73
CA GLN A 25 11.10 3.62 -13.49
C GLN A 25 12.49 4.25 -13.33
N ARG A 26 13.29 4.27 -14.40
CA ARG A 26 14.60 4.93 -14.38
C ARG A 26 14.49 6.41 -14.06
N SER A 27 13.61 7.16 -14.75
CA SER A 27 13.40 8.58 -14.46
C SER A 27 12.91 8.82 -13.04
N LEU A 28 12.01 8.00 -12.49
CA LEU A 28 11.57 8.11 -11.09
C LEU A 28 12.76 8.07 -10.12
N VAL A 29 13.70 7.15 -10.36
CA VAL A 29 14.89 6.99 -9.51
C VAL A 29 15.91 8.12 -9.75
N THR A 30 16.21 8.45 -11.01
CA THR A 30 17.28 9.39 -11.34
C THR A 30 16.87 10.85 -11.18
N ASP A 31 15.69 11.19 -11.68
CA ASP A 31 15.23 12.57 -11.86
C ASP A 31 14.34 12.98 -10.68
N TYR A 32 13.44 12.09 -10.24
CA TYR A 32 12.50 12.34 -9.14
C TYR A 32 12.98 11.78 -7.79
N LYS A 33 14.19 11.19 -7.74
CA LYS A 33 14.86 10.71 -6.52
C LYS A 33 14.04 9.70 -5.69
N MET A 34 13.16 8.94 -6.34
CA MET A 34 12.44 7.85 -5.71
C MET A 34 13.40 6.70 -5.39
N ASP A 35 13.17 6.02 -4.27
CA ASP A 35 13.87 4.78 -3.95
C ASP A 35 13.61 3.69 -5.02
N ALA A 36 14.65 2.98 -5.43
CA ALA A 36 14.57 2.00 -6.51
C ALA A 36 13.75 0.77 -6.14
N GLU A 37 13.82 0.33 -4.87
CA GLU A 37 12.99 -0.77 -4.37
C GLU A 37 11.52 -0.33 -4.41
N LEU A 38 11.20 0.87 -3.90
CA LEU A 38 9.83 1.41 -3.96
C LEU A 38 9.31 1.53 -5.40
N ALA A 39 10.09 2.10 -6.32
CA ALA A 39 9.69 2.27 -7.71
C ALA A 39 9.32 0.94 -8.41
N ALA A 40 9.97 -0.17 -8.03
CA ALA A 40 9.68 -1.48 -8.57
C ALA A 40 8.36 -2.09 -8.05
N LEU A 41 7.87 -1.65 -6.90
CA LEU A 41 6.66 -2.18 -6.25
C LEU A 41 5.38 -1.47 -6.73
N LEU A 42 5.51 -0.24 -7.23
CA LEU A 42 4.39 0.57 -7.70
C LEU A 42 3.84 0.06 -9.04
N LYS A 43 2.57 0.39 -9.30
CA LYS A 43 1.88 0.07 -10.55
C LYS A 43 1.62 1.33 -11.35
N SER A 44 1.45 1.18 -12.65
CA SER A 44 0.95 2.25 -13.53
C SER A 44 -0.26 1.82 -14.33
N VAL A 45 -1.14 2.78 -14.59
CA VAL A 45 -2.12 2.73 -15.67
C VAL A 45 -1.74 3.74 -16.73
N VAL A 46 -1.93 3.35 -17.99
CA VAL A 46 -1.47 4.11 -19.15
C VAL A 46 -2.64 4.30 -20.10
N PHE A 47 -2.76 5.48 -20.69
CA PHE A 47 -3.76 5.76 -21.72
C PHE A 47 -3.14 6.49 -22.91
N ARG A 48 -3.48 6.08 -24.12
CA ARG A 48 -3.08 6.81 -25.33
C ARG A 48 -4.08 7.93 -25.61
N SER A 49 -3.62 9.16 -25.43
CA SER A 49 -4.34 10.36 -25.81
C SER A 49 -4.03 10.71 -27.27
N GLY A 50 -4.86 10.23 -28.20
CA GLY A 50 -4.80 10.63 -29.60
C GLY A 50 -3.41 10.45 -30.24
N ASN A 51 -3.01 11.39 -31.11
CA ASN A 51 -1.91 11.16 -32.04
C ASN A 51 -0.50 11.16 -31.45
N ASN A 52 -0.21 11.68 -30.25
CA ASN A 52 1.20 11.83 -29.81
C ASN A 52 1.47 11.74 -28.28
N GLY A 53 0.45 11.63 -27.43
CA GLY A 53 0.63 11.69 -25.98
C GLY A 53 0.18 10.41 -25.27
N THR A 54 1.03 9.90 -24.39
CA THR A 54 0.68 8.78 -23.50
C THR A 54 0.50 9.31 -22.08
N GLY A 55 -0.73 9.33 -21.57
CA GLY A 55 -1.04 9.67 -20.19
C GLY A 55 -0.64 8.54 -19.24
N ILE A 56 -0.07 8.89 -18.08
CA ILE A 56 0.48 7.95 -17.10
C ILE A 56 -0.01 8.35 -15.71
N ARG A 57 -0.50 7.38 -14.94
CA ARG A 57 -0.70 7.51 -13.49
C ARG A 57 -0.03 6.37 -12.77
N ILE A 58 0.64 6.69 -11.67
CA ILE A 58 1.41 5.77 -10.84
C ILE A 58 0.77 5.73 -9.45
N PHE A 59 0.57 4.53 -8.93
CA PHE A 59 -0.10 4.32 -7.65
C PHE A 59 0.47 3.09 -6.93
N ASP A 60 0.17 2.97 -5.63
CA ASP A 60 0.43 1.75 -4.85
C ASP A 60 -0.83 0.89 -4.82
N GLU A 61 -0.75 -0.31 -5.40
CA GLU A 61 -1.86 -1.27 -5.42
C GLU A 61 -2.29 -1.69 -4.01
N SER A 62 -1.35 -1.78 -3.08
CA SER A 62 -1.67 -2.11 -1.70
C SER A 62 -2.53 -1.03 -1.03
N GLU A 63 -2.24 0.24 -1.28
CA GLU A 63 -3.07 1.33 -0.75
C GLU A 63 -4.47 1.32 -1.38
N ALA A 64 -4.56 1.07 -2.69
CA ALA A 64 -5.85 0.95 -3.39
C ALA A 64 -6.70 -0.18 -2.77
N LEU A 65 -6.10 -1.33 -2.50
CA LEU A 65 -6.77 -2.46 -1.85
C LEU A 65 -7.21 -2.15 -0.41
N ALA A 66 -6.40 -1.40 0.36
CA ALA A 66 -6.76 -0.94 1.70
C ALA A 66 -7.99 -0.02 1.67
N LYS A 67 -8.06 0.88 0.68
CA LYS A 67 -9.21 1.76 0.42
C LYS A 67 -10.38 1.08 -0.29
N LYS A 68 -10.30 -0.24 -0.52
CA LYS A 68 -11.32 -1.06 -1.23
C LYS A 68 -11.58 -0.60 -2.66
N VAL A 69 -10.57 -0.02 -3.30
CA VAL A 69 -10.61 0.43 -4.69
C VAL A 69 -9.89 -0.60 -5.56
N ALA A 70 -10.65 -1.29 -6.42
CA ALA A 70 -10.09 -2.13 -7.46
C ALA A 70 -9.76 -1.27 -8.70
N VAL A 71 -8.49 -0.92 -8.88
CA VAL A 71 -8.03 -0.11 -10.02
C VAL A 71 -8.15 -0.92 -11.31
N LYS A 72 -9.08 -0.54 -12.20
CA LYS A 72 -9.34 -1.28 -13.44
C LYS A 72 -8.61 -0.70 -14.64
N ASP A 73 -8.47 0.62 -14.66
CA ASP A 73 -7.91 1.38 -15.77
C ASP A 73 -7.59 2.83 -15.32
N PHE A 74 -7.18 3.65 -16.28
CA PHE A 74 -6.86 5.05 -16.09
C PHE A 74 -7.98 5.85 -15.42
N THR A 75 -9.24 5.64 -15.80
CA THR A 75 -10.40 6.40 -15.30
C THR A 75 -10.75 6.08 -13.85
N THR A 76 -10.40 4.88 -13.38
CA THR A 76 -10.60 4.52 -11.97
C THR A 76 -9.86 5.49 -11.05
N LEU A 77 -8.67 5.95 -11.45
CA LEU A 77 -7.88 6.91 -10.67
C LEU A 77 -8.37 8.37 -10.80
N GLU A 78 -9.27 8.69 -11.73
CA GLU A 78 -9.92 10.02 -11.77
C GLU A 78 -10.92 10.18 -10.63
N ALA A 79 -11.62 9.10 -10.31
CA ALA A 79 -12.54 9.06 -9.18
C ALA A 79 -11.81 8.97 -7.82
N HIS A 80 -10.52 8.61 -7.83
CA HIS A 80 -9.70 8.40 -6.65
C HIS A 80 -8.31 9.08 -6.78
N PRO A 81 -8.27 10.42 -6.92
CA PRO A 81 -7.02 11.15 -7.14
C PRO A 81 -6.05 11.04 -5.95
N ASP A 82 -6.56 10.72 -4.76
CA ASP A 82 -5.78 10.49 -3.54
C ASP A 82 -4.90 9.23 -3.59
N LEU A 83 -5.18 8.30 -4.51
CA LEU A 83 -4.35 7.11 -4.76
C LEU A 83 -3.17 7.40 -5.71
N VAL A 84 -3.17 8.55 -6.38
CA VAL A 84 -2.17 8.88 -7.39
C VAL A 84 -0.92 9.44 -6.72
N ILE A 85 0.21 8.78 -6.94
CA ILE A 85 1.53 9.21 -6.47
C ILE A 85 2.14 10.18 -7.48
N TYR A 86 2.15 9.77 -8.74
CA TYR A 86 2.57 10.61 -9.87
C TYR A 86 1.53 10.57 -10.98
N GLU A 87 1.32 11.72 -11.61
CA GLU A 87 0.52 11.86 -12.82
C GLU A 87 1.29 12.60 -13.89
N GLY A 88 1.11 12.25 -15.15
CA GLY A 88 1.62 13.06 -16.23
C GLY A 88 1.53 12.40 -17.59
N SER A 89 2.47 12.76 -18.46
CA SER A 89 2.45 12.34 -19.86
C SER A 89 3.84 12.06 -20.41
N TYR A 90 3.92 11.09 -21.30
CA TYR A 90 5.06 10.86 -22.17
C TYR A 90 4.73 11.28 -23.61
N ASP A 91 5.55 12.16 -24.17
CA ASP A 91 5.46 12.58 -25.57
C ASP A 91 6.43 11.74 -26.41
N GLU A 92 5.90 10.94 -27.34
CA GLU A 92 6.70 10.00 -28.11
C GLU A 92 7.65 10.69 -29.10
N GLY A 93 7.22 11.82 -29.68
CA GLY A 93 7.99 12.56 -30.67
C GLY A 93 9.23 13.23 -30.10
N SER A 94 9.09 13.87 -28.94
CA SER A 94 10.17 14.54 -28.22
C SER A 94 10.88 13.64 -27.22
N LYS A 95 10.36 12.44 -26.96
CA LYS A 95 10.81 11.50 -25.93
C LYS A 95 10.90 12.14 -24.54
N LYS A 96 9.99 13.07 -24.25
CA LYS A 96 9.97 13.80 -22.97
C LYS A 96 8.91 13.23 -22.05
N LEU A 97 9.34 12.79 -20.88
CA LEU A 97 8.47 12.44 -19.76
C LEU A 97 8.28 13.67 -18.88
N LYS A 98 7.02 14.00 -18.59
CA LYS A 98 6.64 14.97 -17.56
C LYS A 98 5.78 14.27 -16.53
N LEU A 99 6.22 14.25 -15.29
CA LEU A 99 5.45 13.76 -14.15
C LEU A 99 5.33 14.87 -13.12
N GLU A 100 4.18 14.94 -12.48
CA GLU A 100 3.90 15.77 -11.33
C GLU A 100 3.68 14.85 -10.13
N GLU A 101 4.40 15.11 -9.03
CA GLU A 101 4.19 14.42 -7.77
C GLU A 101 2.88 14.92 -7.14
N LYS A 102 1.89 14.03 -7.04
CA LYS A 102 0.58 14.31 -6.42
C LYS A 102 0.58 13.95 -4.95
N LYS A 103 1.34 12.92 -4.59
CA LYS A 103 1.46 12.42 -3.22
C LYS A 103 2.88 11.93 -2.97
N LYS A 104 3.47 12.38 -1.87
CA LYS A 104 4.76 11.89 -1.40
C LYS A 104 4.62 10.52 -0.74
N VAL A 105 5.49 9.60 -1.13
CA VAL A 105 5.61 8.27 -0.53
C VAL A 105 7.05 8.10 -0.07
N SER A 106 7.24 7.63 1.16
CA SER A 106 8.57 7.42 1.74
C SER A 106 8.79 5.93 2.02
N ALA A 107 9.99 5.47 1.69
CA ALA A 107 10.49 4.15 2.05
C ALA A 107 11.12 4.09 3.45
N ASP A 108 11.21 5.22 4.16
CA ASP A 108 11.99 5.38 5.40
C ASP A 108 11.25 4.88 6.64
N THR A 109 10.43 3.85 6.49
CA THR A 109 9.71 3.27 7.63
C THR A 109 10.69 2.54 8.54
N PRO A 110 10.74 2.89 9.83
CA PRO A 110 11.61 2.19 10.78
C PRO A 110 11.30 0.70 10.81
N ILE A 111 12.34 -0.12 10.69
CA ILE A 111 12.26 -1.57 10.89
C ILE A 111 12.78 -1.89 12.28
N TYR A 112 11.87 -2.18 13.19
CA TYR A 112 12.18 -2.49 14.58
C TYR A 112 12.73 -3.91 14.75
N THR A 113 13.67 -4.05 15.67
CA THR A 113 14.12 -5.33 16.22
C THR A 113 13.05 -5.96 17.11
N GLU A 114 13.14 -7.26 17.36
CA GLU A 114 12.23 -7.95 18.30
C GLU A 114 12.27 -7.29 19.69
N HIS A 115 13.46 -6.83 20.11
CA HIS A 115 13.65 -6.16 21.38
C HIS A 115 12.89 -4.83 21.46
N GLU A 116 12.99 -3.98 20.45
CA GLU A 116 12.27 -2.69 20.40
C GLU A 116 10.76 -2.87 20.31
N ILE A 117 10.29 -3.85 19.53
CA ILE A 117 8.88 -4.22 19.45
C ILE A 117 8.38 -4.63 20.84
N ARG A 118 9.13 -5.51 21.52
CA ARG A 118 8.80 -5.97 22.87
C ARG A 118 8.74 -4.82 23.87
N GLN A 119 9.73 -3.93 23.85
CA GLN A 119 9.76 -2.75 24.72
C GLN A 119 8.52 -1.88 24.54
N LYS A 120 8.12 -1.62 23.28
CA LYS A 120 6.91 -0.84 22.97
C LYS A 120 5.64 -1.52 23.47
N ILE A 121 5.53 -2.85 23.35
CA ILE A 121 4.38 -3.61 23.87
C ILE A 121 4.35 -3.57 25.41
N GLU A 122 5.49 -3.78 26.07
CA GLU A 122 5.59 -3.80 27.53
C GLU A 122 5.37 -2.41 28.15
N ALA A 123 5.65 -1.33 27.41
CA ALA A 123 5.41 0.05 27.83
C ALA A 123 3.91 0.40 27.96
N MET A 124 3.01 -0.38 27.35
CA MET A 124 1.57 -0.19 27.52
C MET A 124 1.15 -0.52 28.96
N THR A 125 0.58 0.45 29.67
CA THR A 125 0.15 0.30 31.07
C THR A 125 -1.36 0.45 31.25
N GLU A 126 -2.02 1.20 30.38
CA GLU A 126 -3.45 1.49 30.49
C GLU A 126 -4.29 0.40 29.78
N PRO A 127 -5.27 -0.21 30.46
CA PRO A 127 -6.17 -1.17 29.81
C PRO A 127 -6.90 -0.52 28.61
N GLY A 128 -6.91 -1.20 27.47
CA GLY A 128 -7.43 -0.70 26.20
C GLY A 128 -6.42 0.13 25.38
N SER A 129 -5.23 0.41 25.91
CA SER A 129 -4.16 1.04 25.12
C SER A 129 -3.71 0.11 23.98
N THR A 130 -3.28 0.73 22.89
CA THR A 130 -2.82 0.02 21.69
C THR A 130 -1.46 0.53 21.21
N VAL A 131 -0.71 -0.36 20.58
CA VAL A 131 0.44 -0.05 19.75
C VAL A 131 0.29 -0.80 18.43
N PHE A 132 0.81 -0.25 17.34
CA PHE A 132 0.80 -0.95 16.06
C PHE A 132 2.15 -0.90 15.35
N PHE A 133 2.34 -1.85 14.45
CA PHE A 133 3.54 -2.01 13.64
C PHE A 133 3.13 -2.29 12.21
N TYR A 134 3.69 -1.57 11.24
CA TYR A 134 3.45 -1.86 9.84
C TYR A 134 3.97 -3.25 9.48
N MET A 135 3.31 -3.92 8.54
CA MET A 135 3.62 -5.30 8.18
C MET A 135 3.93 -5.38 6.69
N ALA A 136 4.92 -6.21 6.34
CA ALA A 136 5.26 -6.58 4.97
C ALA A 136 4.71 -7.96 4.57
N ALA A 137 4.03 -8.65 5.50
CA ALA A 137 3.35 -9.91 5.25
C ALA A 137 2.04 -9.98 6.07
N GLY A 138 1.01 -10.61 5.49
CA GLY A 138 -0.30 -10.75 6.13
C GLY A 138 -1.44 -10.68 5.11
N PRO A 139 -2.70 -10.83 5.56
CA PRO A 139 -3.88 -10.76 4.68
C PRO A 139 -4.41 -9.33 4.46
N THR A 140 -3.83 -8.35 5.14
CA THR A 140 -4.25 -6.94 5.11
C THR A 140 -3.38 -6.11 4.16
N HIS A 141 -3.80 -4.89 3.88
CA HIS A 141 -3.20 -4.03 2.85
C HIS A 141 -2.96 -2.62 3.38
N GLY A 142 -2.22 -1.85 2.61
CA GLY A 142 -1.86 -0.46 2.87
C GLY A 142 -0.68 -0.29 3.82
N GLY A 143 -0.43 0.95 4.17
CA GLY A 143 0.74 1.35 4.95
C GLY A 143 2.05 1.22 4.17
N PRO A 144 3.15 1.75 4.73
CA PRO A 144 4.40 1.87 4.00
C PRO A 144 5.13 0.53 3.77
N LEU A 145 4.79 -0.51 4.53
CA LEU A 145 5.30 -1.87 4.30
C LEU A 145 4.35 -2.71 3.43
N GLY A 146 3.19 -2.16 3.06
CA GLY A 146 2.30 -2.69 2.04
C GLY A 146 1.39 -3.83 2.48
N MET A 147 1.45 -4.34 3.71
CA MET A 147 0.53 -5.40 4.18
C MET A 147 -0.21 -5.00 5.47
N GLY A 148 -0.56 -3.73 5.60
CA GLY A 148 -1.32 -3.20 6.72
C GLY A 148 -0.49 -3.09 8.00
N ALA A 149 -1.12 -3.35 9.14
CA ALA A 149 -0.48 -3.29 10.45
C ALA A 149 -0.95 -4.41 11.39
N ALA A 150 -0.01 -4.88 12.22
CA ALA A 150 -0.32 -5.59 13.45
C ALA A 150 -0.71 -4.57 14.52
N VAL A 151 -1.90 -4.71 15.09
CA VAL A 151 -2.39 -3.89 16.21
C VAL A 151 -2.39 -4.76 17.46
N ILE A 152 -1.67 -4.32 18.47
CA ILE A 152 -1.56 -4.98 19.77
C ILE A 152 -2.31 -4.15 20.79
N GLU A 153 -3.31 -4.75 21.42
CA GLU A 153 -4.12 -4.13 22.47
C GLU A 153 -3.80 -4.76 23.82
N LEU A 154 -3.66 -3.93 24.86
CA LEU A 154 -3.68 -4.42 26.24
C LEU A 154 -5.14 -4.65 26.66
N ASN A 155 -5.53 -5.90 26.89
CA ASN A 155 -6.92 -6.29 27.13
C ASN A 155 -7.55 -5.52 28.31
N ALA A 156 -8.62 -4.76 28.03
CA ALA A 156 -9.34 -3.95 29.02
C ALA A 156 -10.09 -4.76 30.09
N ALA A 157 -10.47 -6.00 29.79
CA ALA A 157 -11.38 -6.80 30.60
C ALA A 157 -10.70 -7.78 31.56
N TYR A 158 -9.38 -7.66 31.81
CA TYR A 158 -8.65 -8.69 32.56
C TYR A 158 -8.52 -8.41 34.08
N PRO A 159 -9.04 -9.30 34.95
CA PRO A 159 -9.15 -9.07 36.40
C PRO A 159 -7.93 -9.53 37.23
N GLY A 160 -6.84 -10.00 36.62
CA GLY A 160 -5.65 -10.47 37.34
C GLY A 160 -4.67 -9.34 37.68
N LYS A 161 -4.51 -9.01 38.97
CA LYS A 161 -3.73 -7.85 39.47
C LYS A 161 -2.27 -7.75 39.00
N HIS A 162 -1.68 -8.78 38.37
CA HIS A 162 -0.24 -8.82 38.07
C HIS A 162 0.15 -9.40 36.70
N GLN A 163 -0.80 -9.68 35.80
CA GLN A 163 -0.46 -10.29 34.50
C GLN A 163 -1.15 -9.57 33.34
N LYS A 164 -0.34 -8.93 32.48
CA LYS A 164 -0.81 -8.27 31.26
C LYS A 164 -1.26 -9.32 30.25
N LYS A 165 -2.40 -9.09 29.59
CA LYS A 165 -2.86 -9.91 28.47
C LYS A 165 -2.97 -9.06 27.22
N TYR A 166 -2.28 -9.48 26.17
CA TYR A 166 -2.24 -8.79 24.89
C TYR A 166 -3.14 -9.49 23.89
N ILE A 167 -3.84 -8.72 23.08
CA ILE A 167 -4.61 -9.23 21.95
C ILE A 167 -3.97 -8.69 20.67
N ALA A 168 -3.69 -9.59 19.73
CA ALA A 168 -3.11 -9.23 18.44
C ALA A 168 -4.16 -9.33 17.34
N TYR A 169 -4.27 -8.27 16.54
CA TYR A 169 -5.13 -8.19 15.37
C TYR A 169 -4.34 -7.72 14.16
N MET A 170 -4.81 -8.04 12.96
CA MET A 170 -4.32 -7.43 11.72
C MET A 170 -5.36 -6.46 11.17
N ALA A 171 -4.93 -5.28 10.75
CA ALA A 171 -5.80 -4.26 10.17
C ALA A 171 -5.20 -3.69 8.88
N ASP A 172 -6.07 -3.28 7.95
CA ASP A 172 -5.66 -2.45 6.82
C ASP A 172 -5.14 -1.11 7.34
N VAL A 173 -4.26 -0.46 6.58
CA VAL A 173 -3.74 0.87 6.91
C VAL A 173 -4.11 1.86 5.84
N VAL A 174 -4.82 2.93 6.24
CA VAL A 174 -5.18 4.06 5.39
C VAL A 174 -4.67 5.33 6.05
N ASP A 175 -4.02 6.19 5.28
CA ASP A 175 -3.44 7.45 5.75
C ASP A 175 -2.57 7.27 7.01
N MET A 176 -1.71 6.24 6.97
CA MET A 176 -0.77 5.86 8.03
C MET A 176 -1.40 5.33 9.32
N LEU A 177 -2.72 5.16 9.38
CA LEU A 177 -3.44 4.65 10.54
C LEU A 177 -4.11 3.30 10.26
N PRO A 178 -4.06 2.34 11.20
CA PRO A 178 -4.87 1.14 11.12
C PRO A 178 -6.36 1.49 11.07
N VAL A 179 -7.12 0.85 10.18
CA VAL A 179 -8.55 1.07 10.02
C VAL A 179 -9.35 -0.21 10.18
N GLY A 180 -10.58 -0.07 10.70
CA GLY A 180 -11.47 -1.18 11.02
C GLY A 180 -11.12 -1.87 12.34
N LYS A 181 -11.88 -2.91 12.69
CA LYS A 181 -11.68 -3.69 13.93
C LYS A 181 -10.58 -4.75 13.80
N GLY A 182 -10.03 -4.91 12.60
CA GLY A 182 -9.08 -5.95 12.25
C GLY A 182 -9.63 -7.37 12.39
N GLN A 183 -8.81 -8.35 12.04
CA GLN A 183 -9.05 -9.77 12.33
C GLN A 183 -8.24 -10.16 13.56
N LYS A 184 -8.91 -10.57 14.64
CA LYS A 184 -8.24 -11.14 15.82
C LYS A 184 -7.51 -12.40 15.40
N LEU A 185 -6.22 -12.46 15.71
CA LEU A 185 -5.39 -13.63 15.43
C LEU A 185 -5.22 -14.49 16.67
N PHE A 186 -4.75 -13.90 17.77
CA PHE A 186 -4.52 -14.61 19.02
C PHE A 186 -4.49 -13.64 20.21
N ASP A 187 -4.48 -14.21 21.41
CA ASP A 187 -4.15 -13.49 22.63
C ASP A 187 -3.12 -14.27 23.45
N THR A 188 -2.33 -13.56 24.24
CA THR A 188 -1.25 -14.15 25.06
C THR A 188 -0.90 -13.24 26.23
N ASP A 189 -0.37 -13.80 27.29
CA ASP A 189 0.20 -13.09 28.44
C ASP A 189 1.70 -12.78 28.26
N LYS A 190 2.31 -13.26 27.17
CA LYS A 190 3.74 -13.12 26.89
C LYS A 190 3.99 -12.08 25.80
N ALA A 191 4.52 -10.91 26.20
CA ALA A 191 4.93 -9.87 25.26
C ALA A 191 5.99 -10.36 24.25
N LYS A 192 6.85 -11.30 24.65
CA LYS A 192 7.87 -11.91 23.78
C LYS A 192 7.24 -12.66 22.61
N ASP A 193 6.17 -13.41 22.84
CA ASP A 193 5.50 -14.20 21.80
C ASP A 193 4.87 -13.27 20.75
N VAL A 194 4.25 -12.17 21.21
CA VAL A 194 3.73 -11.12 20.32
C VAL A 194 4.86 -10.47 19.54
N ALA A 195 5.95 -10.09 20.21
CA ALA A 195 7.07 -9.40 19.57
C ALA A 195 7.75 -10.24 18.49
N SER A 196 7.95 -11.54 18.76
CA SER A 196 8.53 -12.47 17.79
C SER A 196 7.61 -12.64 16.57
N TRP A 197 6.30 -12.79 16.80
CA TRP A 197 5.32 -12.85 15.71
C TRP A 197 5.31 -11.58 14.85
N VAL A 198 5.29 -10.38 15.46
CA VAL A 198 5.37 -9.11 14.73
C VAL A 198 6.68 -9.03 13.96
N LYS A 199 7.83 -9.36 14.58
CA LYS A 199 9.15 -9.22 13.94
C LYS A 199 9.28 -10.06 12.67
N ASN A 200 8.66 -11.24 12.64
CA ASN A 200 8.69 -12.13 11.48
C ASN A 200 8.04 -11.51 10.23
N ALA A 201 7.10 -10.58 10.40
CA ALA A 201 6.43 -9.90 9.30
C ALA A 201 6.71 -8.38 9.23
N HIS A 202 7.43 -7.83 10.21
CA HIS A 202 7.91 -6.45 10.23
C HIS A 202 9.33 -6.36 9.64
N HIS A 203 9.40 -6.30 8.32
CA HIS A 203 10.62 -6.13 7.54
C HIS A 203 10.35 -5.24 6.32
N LYS A 204 11.39 -4.87 5.58
CA LYS A 204 11.22 -4.13 4.31
C LYS A 204 10.29 -4.89 3.37
N ARG A 205 9.46 -4.16 2.63
CA ARG A 205 8.58 -4.73 1.61
C ARG A 205 9.42 -5.43 0.54
N MET A 206 9.08 -6.67 0.24
CA MET A 206 9.67 -7.46 -0.83
C MET A 206 8.52 -8.07 -1.60
N TYR A 207 8.23 -7.61 -2.83
CA TYR A 207 7.46 -8.44 -3.75
C TYR A 207 8.44 -9.38 -4.44
N SER A 208 8.17 -10.69 -4.35
CA SER A 208 8.85 -11.66 -5.20
C SER A 208 8.66 -11.24 -6.67
N ALA A 209 9.79 -11.13 -7.39
CA ALA A 209 9.79 -11.00 -8.85
C ALA A 209 9.10 -12.21 -9.51
#